data_AF-A0A961SRH9-F1
#
_entry.id   AF-A0A961SRH9-F1
#
_cell.length_a   1.000
_cell.length_b   1.000
_cell.length_c   1.000
_cell.angle_alpha   90.00
_cell.angle_beta   90.00
_cell.angle_gamma   90.00
#
_symmetry.space_group_name_H-M   'P 1'
#
loop_
_entity.id
_entity.type
_entity.pdbx_description
1 polymer ?
#
loop_
_entity_poly.entity_id
_entity_poly.type
_entity_poly.pdbx_seq_one_letter_code
_entity_poly.pdbx_strand_id
1 'polypeptide(L)'
;MTLSHQPGFTAIGAIITREVLPRLRHAQKLPLRLSCIGTAGYKGLDGANEFDRTVIIGQSASVEEAVILASQRVAHGDIGISTDDTLRFRPRVIVIQDGDLGLVLAGEVRAGIIVWQQPVASDAEARRIVTEASRLRGLAFAASGRADHRAARDHRYRASLLEARLVDPYWRETAADLLRLPQAA
;
A
#
# COMPACT_ATOMS: atom_id res chain seq x y z
N MET A 1 -45.80 -8.93 -38.12
CA MET A 1 -45.14 -7.64 -37.83
C MET A 1 -44.56 -7.72 -36.43
N THR A 2 -43.24 -7.92 -36.32
CA THR A 2 -42.53 -7.95 -35.04
C THR A 2 -42.18 -6.51 -34.65
N LEU A 3 -42.87 -5.98 -33.64
CA LEU A 3 -42.59 -4.66 -33.08
C LEU A 3 -41.17 -4.63 -32.53
N SER A 4 -40.31 -3.81 -33.13
CA SER A 4 -38.97 -3.51 -32.64
C SER A 4 -39.10 -2.86 -31.26
N HIS A 5 -38.62 -3.55 -30.22
CA HIS A 5 -38.55 -2.99 -28.89
C HIS A 5 -37.52 -1.86 -28.90
N GLN A 6 -37.97 -0.61 -28.96
CA GLN A 6 -37.07 0.51 -28.71
C GLN A 6 -36.56 0.41 -27.25
N PRO A 7 -35.27 0.65 -26.99
CA PRO A 7 -34.79 0.75 -25.62
C PRO A 7 -35.46 1.96 -24.98
N GLY A 8 -36.30 1.73 -23.98
CA GLY A 8 -37.03 2.78 -23.28
C GLY A 8 -36.09 3.81 -22.66
N PHE A 9 -36.57 5.05 -22.52
CA PHE A 9 -35.87 6.12 -21.82
C PHE A 9 -35.39 5.61 -20.45
N THR A 10 -34.08 5.70 -20.21
CA THR A 10 -33.51 5.36 -18.91
C THR A 10 -33.89 6.46 -17.92
N ALA A 11 -34.52 6.09 -16.80
CA ALA A 11 -34.87 7.05 -15.76
C ALA A 11 -33.61 7.77 -15.26
N ILE A 12 -33.69 9.09 -15.06
CA ILE A 12 -32.55 9.92 -14.59
C ILE A 12 -31.92 9.33 -13.32
N GLY A 13 -32.73 8.83 -12.39
CA GLY A 13 -32.25 8.17 -11.17
C GLY A 13 -31.34 6.96 -11.46
N ALA A 14 -31.66 6.16 -12.49
CA ALA A 14 -30.83 5.02 -12.87
C ALA A 14 -29.48 5.45 -13.47
N ILE A 15 -29.45 6.54 -14.25
CA ILE A 15 -28.22 7.14 -14.78
C ILE A 15 -27.34 7.65 -13.62
N ILE A 16 -27.95 8.38 -12.67
CA ILE A 16 -27.24 8.90 -11.50
C ILE A 16 -26.61 7.75 -10.70
N THR A 17 -27.37 6.70 -10.39
CA THR A 17 -26.88 5.60 -9.57
C THR A 17 -25.81 4.75 -10.27
N ARG A 18 -25.95 4.50 -11.57
CA ARG A 18 -25.05 3.57 -12.30
C ARG A 18 -23.83 4.25 -12.90
N GLU A 19 -23.92 5.52 -13.27
CA GLU A 19 -22.87 6.19 -14.03
C GLU A 19 -22.23 7.34 -13.25
N VAL A 20 -23.03 8.18 -12.60
CA VAL A 20 -22.52 9.41 -11.97
C VAL A 20 -21.95 9.14 -10.59
N LEU A 21 -22.70 8.49 -9.70
CA LEU A 21 -22.27 8.24 -8.32
C LEU A 21 -20.98 7.42 -8.22
N PRO A 22 -20.77 6.34 -9.00
CA PRO A 22 -19.51 5.59 -8.93
C PRO A 22 -18.30 6.43 -9.34
N ARG A 23 -18.43 7.27 -10.38
CA ARG A 23 -17.37 8.17 -10.84
C ARG A 23 -17.05 9.25 -9.82
N LEU A 24 -18.07 9.85 -9.22
CA LEU A 24 -17.88 10.85 -8.15
C LEU A 24 -17.21 10.23 -6.92
N ARG A 25 -17.64 9.03 -6.51
CA ARG A 25 -16.99 8.27 -5.43
C ARG A 25 -15.54 7.97 -5.76
N HIS A 26 -15.24 7.52 -6.98
CA HIS A 26 -13.88 7.28 -7.42
C HIS A 26 -13.02 8.55 -7.39
N ALA A 27 -13.55 9.67 -7.90
CA ALA A 27 -12.84 10.94 -7.90
C ALA A 27 -12.50 11.43 -6.47
N GLN A 28 -13.35 11.15 -5.48
CA GLN A 28 -13.08 11.45 -4.07
C GLN A 28 -11.93 10.61 -3.49
N LYS A 29 -11.65 9.43 -4.07
CA LYS A 29 -10.53 8.58 -3.65
C LYS A 29 -9.17 9.06 -4.18
N LEU A 30 -9.13 10.06 -5.06
CA LEU A 30 -7.91 10.54 -5.70
C LEU A 30 -7.45 11.89 -5.11
N PRO A 31 -6.15 12.23 -5.20
CA PRO A 31 -5.06 11.42 -5.76
C PRO A 31 -4.62 10.30 -4.82
N LEU A 32 -4.02 9.27 -5.41
CA LEU A 32 -3.34 8.23 -4.64
C LEU A 32 -2.04 8.79 -4.07
N ARG A 33 -1.75 8.45 -2.81
CA ARG A 33 -0.52 8.80 -2.11
C ARG A 33 0.39 7.59 -2.01
N LEU A 34 1.62 7.75 -2.45
CA LEU A 34 2.66 6.74 -2.34
C LEU A 34 3.56 7.07 -1.17
N SER A 35 3.82 6.08 -0.32
CA SER A 35 4.77 6.19 0.77
C SER A 35 5.65 4.95 0.87
N CYS A 36 6.83 5.12 1.45
CA CYS A 36 7.76 4.04 1.74
C CYS A 36 8.02 4.00 3.24
N ILE A 37 7.78 2.84 3.84
CA ILE A 37 8.24 2.50 5.19
C ILE A 37 9.61 1.87 5.05
N GLY A 38 10.56 2.32 5.86
CA GLY A 38 11.92 1.78 5.85
C GLY A 38 12.64 2.07 7.15
N THR A 39 13.90 1.68 7.18
CA THR A 39 14.77 1.90 8.34
C THR A 39 15.84 2.92 7.99
N ALA A 40 15.93 3.96 8.79
CA ALA A 40 16.90 5.03 8.69
C ALA A 40 18.05 4.79 9.67
N GLY A 41 19.26 5.20 9.29
CA GLY A 41 20.43 5.16 10.16
C GLY A 41 21.57 6.00 9.60
N TYR A 42 22.45 6.50 10.46
CA TYR A 42 23.59 7.31 10.03
C TYR A 42 24.73 6.44 9.49
N LYS A 43 25.40 6.90 8.42
CA LYS A 43 26.60 6.27 7.85
C LYS A 43 27.66 6.11 8.95
N GLY A 44 28.23 4.90 9.05
CA GLY A 44 29.34 4.60 9.96
C GLY A 44 28.94 4.35 11.42
N LEU A 45 27.66 4.49 11.79
CA LEU A 45 27.16 4.01 13.06
C LEU A 45 26.65 2.57 12.92
N ASP A 46 26.71 1.82 14.03
CA ASP A 46 26.15 0.48 14.08
C ASP A 46 24.61 0.49 13.97
N GLY A 47 24.03 -0.70 13.84
CA GLY A 47 22.57 -0.86 13.75
C GLY A 47 21.80 -0.54 15.03
N ALA A 48 22.45 -0.12 16.11
CA ALA A 48 21.77 0.22 17.37
C ALA A 48 20.98 1.53 17.24
N ASN A 49 21.47 2.48 16.45
CA ASN A 49 20.83 3.78 16.19
C ASN A 49 19.88 3.78 14.98
N GLU A 50 19.56 2.61 14.42
CA GLU A 50 18.57 2.50 13.35
C GLU A 50 17.15 2.74 13.88
N PHE A 51 16.34 3.52 13.15
CA PHE A 51 14.94 3.80 13.50
C PHE A 51 14.04 3.70 12.27
N ASP A 52 12.77 3.35 12.48
CA ASP A 52 11.84 3.24 11.37
C ASP A 52 11.31 4.62 10.98
N ARG A 53 11.11 4.83 9.68
CA ARG A 53 10.54 6.04 9.11
C ARG A 53 9.61 5.71 7.96
N THR A 54 8.61 6.57 7.79
CA THR A 54 7.76 6.61 6.61
C THR A 54 8.06 7.89 5.85
N VAL A 55 8.35 7.76 4.56
CA VAL A 55 8.57 8.89 3.64
C VAL A 55 7.50 8.90 2.57
N ILE A 56 7.01 10.08 2.19
CA ILE A 56 6.13 10.24 1.03
C ILE A 56 7.02 10.24 -0.21
N ILE A 57 6.73 9.37 -1.17
CA ILE A 57 7.54 9.24 -2.39
C ILE A 57 6.84 9.77 -3.64
N GLY A 58 5.55 10.10 -3.55
CA GLY A 58 4.83 10.77 -4.62
C GLY A 58 3.32 10.69 -4.49
N GLN A 59 2.65 11.15 -5.53
CA GLN A 59 1.22 11.03 -5.73
C GLN A 59 0.93 10.64 -7.19
N SER A 60 -0.25 10.06 -7.44
CA SER A 60 -0.67 9.67 -8.79
C SER A 60 -2.19 9.73 -8.93
N ALA A 61 -2.69 9.87 -10.16
CA ALA A 61 -4.11 9.88 -10.47
C ALA A 61 -4.71 8.49 -10.74
N SER A 62 -3.89 7.44 -10.87
CA SER A 62 -4.35 6.07 -11.13
C SER A 62 -3.49 5.02 -10.42
N VAL A 63 -4.03 3.80 -10.29
CA VAL A 63 -3.32 2.71 -9.59
C VAL A 63 -2.12 2.23 -10.42
N GLU A 64 -2.26 2.18 -11.74
CA GLU A 64 -1.24 1.76 -12.69
C GLU A 64 -0.03 2.71 -12.67
N GLU A 65 -0.28 4.01 -12.79
CA GLU A 65 0.77 5.03 -12.67
C GLU A 65 1.44 4.99 -11.29
N ALA A 66 0.67 4.76 -10.21
CA ALA A 66 1.24 4.64 -8.88
C ALA A 66 2.17 3.43 -8.75
N VAL A 67 1.81 2.28 -9.33
CA VAL A 67 2.68 1.08 -9.35
C VAL A 67 3.94 1.30 -10.18
N ILE A 68 3.82 1.95 -11.34
CA ILE A 68 4.97 2.29 -12.19
C ILE A 68 5.91 3.24 -11.44
N LEU A 69 5.38 4.33 -10.88
CA LEU A 69 6.15 5.32 -10.12
C LEU A 69 6.86 4.65 -8.93
N ALA A 70 6.14 3.83 -8.16
CA ALA A 70 6.73 3.09 -7.04
C ALA A 70 7.90 2.20 -7.49
N SER A 71 7.69 1.43 -8.56
CA SER A 71 8.69 0.50 -9.10
C SER A 71 9.93 1.25 -9.59
N GLN A 72 9.74 2.37 -10.29
CA GLN A 72 10.83 3.25 -10.71
C GLN A 72 11.61 3.78 -9.51
N ARG A 73 10.96 4.31 -8.48
CA ARG A 73 11.66 4.85 -7.29
C ARG A 73 12.49 3.79 -6.58
N VAL A 74 11.94 2.58 -6.44
CA VAL A 74 12.67 1.47 -5.82
C VAL A 74 13.85 1.02 -6.68
N ALA A 75 13.67 0.91 -8.00
CA ALA A 75 14.73 0.49 -8.92
C ALA A 75 15.88 1.50 -9.02
N HIS A 76 15.57 2.81 -9.02
CA HIS A 76 16.59 3.87 -9.05
C HIS A 76 17.27 4.09 -7.69
N GLY A 77 16.70 3.60 -6.59
CA GLY A 77 17.25 3.78 -5.25
C GLY A 77 17.18 5.22 -4.75
N ASP A 78 16.27 6.04 -5.28
CA ASP A 78 16.14 7.48 -5.00
C ASP A 78 15.18 7.80 -3.83
N ILE A 79 14.84 6.79 -3.02
CA ILE A 79 14.00 6.94 -1.84
C ILE A 79 14.88 7.35 -0.66
N GLY A 80 14.95 8.67 -0.40
CA GLY A 80 15.73 9.26 0.70
C GLY A 80 14.88 9.99 1.75
N ILE A 81 15.47 10.20 2.94
CA ILE A 81 14.88 11.03 4.01
C ILE A 81 15.51 12.44 4.04
N SER A 82 16.71 12.58 3.49
CA SER A 82 17.49 13.81 3.50
C SER A 82 18.26 13.94 2.19
N THR A 83 18.55 15.19 1.78
CA THR A 83 19.55 15.49 0.74
C THR A 83 20.97 15.35 1.27
N ASP A 84 21.14 15.26 2.60
CA ASP A 84 22.41 14.94 3.24
C ASP A 84 22.69 13.44 3.18
N ASP A 85 23.84 13.12 2.61
CA ASP A 85 24.36 11.79 2.37
C ASP A 85 24.71 11.03 3.66
N THR A 86 24.73 11.70 4.81
CA THR A 86 25.03 11.08 6.11
C THR A 86 23.93 10.14 6.60
N LEU A 87 22.68 10.33 6.18
CA LEU A 87 21.54 9.53 6.63
C LEU A 87 21.13 8.53 5.54
N ARG A 88 21.37 7.23 5.79
CA ARG A 88 20.91 6.16 4.89
C ARG A 88 19.48 5.79 5.22
N PHE A 89 18.69 5.57 4.18
CA PHE A 89 17.38 4.96 4.28
C PHE A 89 17.37 3.63 3.54
N ARG A 90 16.89 2.58 4.21
CA ARG A 90 16.68 1.25 3.63
C ARG A 90 15.17 1.04 3.45
N PRO A 91 14.64 1.18 2.23
CA PRO A 91 13.24 0.85 1.92
C PRO A 91 12.89 -0.57 2.35
N ARG A 92 11.70 -0.76 2.91
CA ARG A 92 11.20 -2.08 3.37
C ARG A 92 9.81 -2.39 2.84
N VAL A 93 8.89 -1.43 2.87
CA VAL A 93 7.51 -1.61 2.40
C VAL A 93 7.06 -0.39 1.62
N ILE A 94 6.53 -0.59 0.42
CA ILE A 94 5.81 0.44 -0.32
C ILE A 94 4.32 0.36 0.02
N VAL A 95 3.69 1.50 0.22
CA VAL A 95 2.27 1.64 0.53
C VAL A 95 1.64 2.68 -0.38
N ILE A 96 0.58 2.30 -1.08
CA ILE A 96 -0.26 3.17 -1.90
C ILE A 96 -1.61 3.31 -1.17
N GLN A 97 -2.00 4.55 -0.86
CA GLN A 97 -3.25 4.86 -0.20
C GLN A 97 -4.09 5.80 -1.06
N ASP A 98 -5.42 5.73 -0.90
CA ASP A 98 -6.34 6.67 -1.49
C ASP A 98 -6.44 7.97 -0.68
N GLY A 99 -7.25 8.92 -1.15
CA GLY A 99 -7.49 10.21 -0.50
C GLY A 99 -8.09 10.11 0.90
N ASP A 100 -8.77 9.00 1.21
CA ASP A 100 -9.34 8.70 2.53
C ASP A 100 -8.39 7.86 3.40
N LEU A 101 -7.13 7.68 2.98
CA LEU A 101 -6.12 6.82 3.60
C LEU A 101 -6.45 5.31 3.53
N GLY A 102 -7.44 4.92 2.74
CA GLY A 102 -7.75 3.53 2.44
C GLY A 102 -6.58 2.87 1.70
N LEU A 103 -6.18 1.67 2.14
CA LEU A 103 -5.09 0.95 1.51
C LEU A 103 -5.51 0.49 0.11
N VAL A 104 -4.78 0.93 -0.92
CA VAL A 104 -4.98 0.50 -2.31
C VAL A 104 -4.12 -0.73 -2.59
N LEU A 105 -2.82 -0.63 -2.29
CA LEU A 105 -1.86 -1.70 -2.51
C LEU A 105 -0.64 -1.50 -1.61
N ALA A 106 -0.03 -2.59 -1.16
CA ALA A 106 1.25 -2.52 -0.47
C ALA A 106 2.11 -3.74 -0.78
N GLY A 107 3.43 -3.55 -0.72
CA GLY A 107 4.39 -4.54 -1.18
C GLY A 107 5.72 -4.44 -0.45
N GLU A 108 6.41 -5.57 -0.36
CA GLU A 108 7.73 -5.64 0.25
C GLU A 108 8.80 -5.23 -0.74
N VAL A 109 9.76 -4.42 -0.32
CA VAL A 109 10.95 -4.13 -1.13
C VAL A 109 11.98 -5.22 -0.90
N ARG A 110 12.30 -5.97 -1.96
CA ARG A 110 13.36 -7.00 -1.95
C ARG A 110 14.23 -6.82 -3.17
N ALA A 111 15.55 -6.74 -2.98
CA ALA A 111 16.53 -6.70 -4.08
C ALA A 111 16.20 -5.67 -5.19
N GLY A 112 15.72 -4.48 -4.83
CA GLY A 112 15.40 -3.42 -5.80
C GLY A 112 14.08 -3.62 -6.57
N ILE A 113 13.25 -4.58 -6.18
CA ILE A 113 11.89 -4.77 -6.71
C ILE A 113 10.85 -4.74 -5.60
N ILE A 114 9.59 -4.51 -5.98
CA ILE A 114 8.44 -4.55 -5.07
C ILE A 114 7.70 -5.87 -5.25
N VAL A 115 7.64 -6.67 -4.18
CA VAL A 115 6.82 -7.87 -4.10
C VAL A 115 5.48 -7.48 -3.50
N TRP A 116 4.53 -7.15 -4.36
CA TRP A 116 3.17 -6.77 -3.97
C TRP A 116 2.45 -7.90 -3.23
N GLN A 117 1.73 -7.53 -2.18
CA GLN A 117 1.00 -8.49 -1.36
C GLN A 117 -0.40 -8.73 -1.93
N GLN A 118 -0.77 -10.00 -2.05
CA GLN A 118 -2.11 -10.38 -2.49
C GLN A 118 -3.15 -9.93 -1.44
N PRO A 119 -4.19 -9.17 -1.85
CA PRO A 119 -5.29 -8.79 -0.98
C PRO A 119 -5.92 -10.01 -0.32
N VAL A 120 -6.45 -9.82 0.89
CA VAL A 120 -7.26 -10.86 1.55
C VAL A 120 -8.48 -11.22 0.69
N ALA A 121 -8.80 -12.51 0.62
CA ALA A 121 -9.93 -13.01 -0.17
C ALA A 121 -11.25 -12.99 0.61
N SER A 122 -11.21 -12.81 1.93
CA SER A 122 -12.39 -12.86 2.80
C SER A 122 -12.21 -12.09 4.11
N ASP A 123 -13.32 -11.72 4.73
CA ASP A 123 -13.34 -11.09 6.06
C ASP A 123 -12.77 -12.00 7.14
N ALA A 124 -12.97 -13.32 7.02
CA ALA A 124 -12.40 -14.29 7.95
C ALA A 124 -10.87 -14.27 7.89
N GLU A 125 -10.29 -14.14 6.70
CA GLU A 125 -8.86 -13.96 6.52
C GLU A 125 -8.39 -12.60 7.06
N ALA A 126 -9.12 -11.52 6.77
CA ALA A 126 -8.81 -10.19 7.29
C ALA A 126 -8.72 -10.19 8.82
N ARG A 127 -9.68 -10.82 9.51
CA ARG A 127 -9.68 -10.96 10.97
C ARG A 127 -8.44 -11.70 11.47
N ARG A 128 -8.05 -12.81 10.83
CA ARG A 128 -6.83 -13.54 11.20
C ARG A 128 -5.58 -12.68 11.05
N ILE A 129 -5.49 -11.92 9.96
CA ILE A 129 -4.38 -10.99 9.74
C ILE A 129 -4.31 -9.94 10.85
N VAL A 130 -5.44 -9.31 11.20
CA VAL A 130 -5.50 -8.31 12.27
C VAL A 130 -5.05 -8.90 13.60
N THR A 131 -5.51 -10.11 13.95
CA THR A 131 -5.09 -10.80 15.17
C THR A 131 -3.57 -11.04 15.19
N GLU A 132 -3.01 -11.57 14.11
CA GLU A 132 -1.59 -11.89 14.04
C GLU A 132 -0.69 -10.64 14.00
N ALA A 133 -1.09 -9.61 13.24
CA ALA A 133 -0.39 -8.32 13.21
C ALA A 133 -0.42 -7.64 14.59
N SER A 134 -1.54 -7.73 15.31
CA SER A 134 -1.66 -7.21 16.68
C SER A 134 -0.75 -7.96 17.65
N ARG A 135 -0.66 -9.29 17.53
CA ARG A 135 0.26 -10.11 18.31
C ARG A 135 1.71 -9.70 18.08
N LEU A 136 2.11 -9.49 16.82
CA LEU A 136 3.45 -9.02 16.46
C LEU A 136 3.74 -7.63 17.03
N ARG A 137 2.76 -6.71 17.03
CA ARG A 137 2.92 -5.42 17.73
C ARG A 137 3.11 -5.56 19.23
N GLY A 138 2.40 -6.47 19.87
CA GLY A 138 2.61 -6.80 21.29
C GLY A 138 4.04 -7.28 21.57
N LEU A 139 4.57 -8.16 20.71
CA LEU A 139 5.97 -8.60 20.77
C LEU A 139 6.95 -7.45 20.54
N ALA A 140 6.66 -6.57 19.58
CA ALA A 140 7.50 -5.40 19.33
C ALA A 140 7.55 -4.46 20.54
N PHE A 141 6.41 -4.24 21.19
CA PHE A 141 6.32 -3.44 22.41
C PHE A 141 7.13 -4.07 23.54
N ALA A 142 6.97 -5.38 23.77
CA ALA A 142 7.74 -6.11 24.78
C ALA A 142 9.25 -6.09 24.51
N ALA A 143 9.68 -6.22 23.25
CA ALA A 143 11.09 -6.12 22.87
C ALA A 143 11.65 -4.71 23.12
N SER A 144 10.87 -3.68 22.79
CA SER A 144 11.24 -2.28 23.06
C SER A 144 11.42 -2.02 24.56
N GLY A 145 10.55 -2.58 25.41
CA GLY A 145 10.67 -2.50 26.86
C GLY A 145 11.93 -3.16 27.44
N ARG A 146 12.56 -4.07 26.69
CA ARG A 146 13.87 -4.69 27.03
C ARG A 146 15.06 -4.04 26.32
N ALA A 147 14.87 -2.87 25.71
CA ALA A 147 15.87 -2.19 24.87
C ALA A 147 16.36 -3.00 23.65
N ASP A 148 15.64 -4.05 23.24
CA ASP A 148 15.93 -4.79 22.01
C ASP A 148 15.24 -4.11 20.81
N HIS A 149 15.81 -3.00 20.38
CA HIS A 149 15.27 -2.19 19.29
C HIS A 149 15.27 -2.93 17.95
N ARG A 150 16.24 -3.83 17.72
CA ARG A 150 16.31 -4.62 16.49
C ARG A 150 15.12 -5.58 16.40
N ALA A 151 14.88 -6.40 17.44
CA ALA A 151 13.73 -7.30 17.45
C ALA A 151 12.41 -6.52 17.38
N ALA A 152 12.33 -5.37 18.06
CA ALA A 152 11.14 -4.52 17.98
C ALA A 152 10.85 -4.01 16.56
N ARG A 153 11.88 -3.60 15.81
CA ARG A 153 11.75 -3.19 14.40
C ARG A 153 11.32 -4.37 13.52
N ASP A 154 11.91 -5.54 13.70
CA ASP A 154 11.56 -6.72 12.89
C ASP A 154 10.15 -7.23 13.16
N HIS A 155 9.67 -7.17 14.40
CA HIS A 155 8.29 -7.47 14.72
C HIS A 155 7.31 -6.47 14.11
N ARG A 156 7.60 -5.15 14.17
CA ARG A 156 6.79 -4.11 13.52
C ARG A 156 6.75 -4.29 12.00
N TYR A 157 7.90 -4.57 11.39
CA TYR A 157 7.99 -4.86 9.97
C TYR A 157 7.12 -6.03 9.55
N ARG A 158 7.21 -7.16 10.26
CA ARG A 158 6.38 -8.34 9.97
C ARG A 158 4.89 -8.04 10.13
N ALA A 159 4.51 -7.21 11.11
CA ALA A 159 3.13 -6.76 11.25
C ALA A 159 2.69 -5.93 10.04
N SER A 160 3.50 -4.97 9.59
CA SER A 160 3.21 -4.16 8.40
C SER A 160 3.09 -5.00 7.12
N LEU A 161 3.90 -6.05 6.96
CA LEU A 161 3.78 -6.96 5.82
C LEU A 161 2.48 -7.78 5.83
N LEU A 162 2.00 -8.19 7.00
CA LEU A 162 0.71 -8.85 7.11
C LEU A 162 -0.43 -7.88 6.76
N GLU A 163 -0.37 -6.65 7.25
CA GLU A 163 -1.38 -5.64 7.01
C GLU A 163 -1.37 -5.07 5.59
N ALA A 164 -0.26 -5.20 4.87
CA ALA A 164 -0.19 -4.87 3.45
C ALA A 164 -1.21 -5.66 2.60
N ARG A 165 -1.77 -6.75 3.15
CA ARG A 165 -2.84 -7.55 2.54
C ARG A 165 -4.25 -7.02 2.83
N LEU A 166 -4.41 -6.12 3.80
CA LEU A 166 -5.69 -5.54 4.22
C LEU A 166 -6.12 -4.39 3.31
N VAL A 167 -6.12 -4.63 2.01
CA VAL A 167 -6.61 -3.67 1.01
C VAL A 167 -8.05 -3.29 1.32
N ASP A 168 -8.34 -1.99 1.24
CA ASP A 168 -9.65 -1.42 1.48
C ASP A 168 -10.68 -2.12 0.57
N PRO A 169 -11.88 -2.45 1.08
CA PRO A 169 -12.90 -3.14 0.29
C PRO A 169 -13.19 -2.49 -1.07
N TYR A 170 -13.11 -1.16 -1.18
CA TYR A 170 -13.32 -0.43 -2.43
C TYR A 170 -12.28 -0.79 -3.50
N TRP A 171 -11.02 -1.04 -3.11
CA TRP A 171 -9.90 -1.27 -4.02
C TRP A 171 -9.58 -2.75 -4.25
N ARG A 172 -10.16 -3.65 -3.46
CA ARG A 172 -9.76 -5.07 -3.41
C ARG A 172 -9.84 -5.79 -4.75
N GLU A 173 -10.91 -5.56 -5.51
CA GLU A 173 -11.09 -6.16 -6.84
C GLU A 173 -10.04 -5.62 -7.82
N THR A 174 -9.90 -4.29 -7.92
CA THR A 174 -8.89 -3.62 -8.75
C THR A 174 -7.47 -4.07 -8.42
N ALA A 175 -7.12 -4.16 -7.13
CA ALA A 175 -5.82 -4.64 -6.68
C ALA A 175 -5.61 -6.11 -7.07
N ALA A 176 -6.60 -6.98 -6.85
CA ALA A 176 -6.50 -8.39 -7.21
C ALA A 176 -6.32 -8.57 -8.73
N ASP A 177 -7.05 -7.80 -9.55
CA ASP A 177 -6.95 -7.86 -11.00
C ASP A 177 -5.60 -7.34 -11.50
N LEU A 178 -5.11 -6.24 -10.94
CA LEU A 178 -3.79 -5.71 -11.28
C LEU A 178 -2.68 -6.72 -10.98
N LEU A 179 -2.77 -7.46 -9.89
CA LEU A 179 -1.78 -8.48 -9.52
C LEU A 179 -1.94 -9.81 -10.27
N ARG A 180 -3.04 -10.01 -11.01
CA ARG A 180 -3.22 -11.17 -11.91
C ARG A 180 -2.60 -10.93 -13.28
N LEU A 181 -2.46 -9.67 -13.69
CA LEU A 181 -1.84 -9.34 -14.97
C LEU A 181 -0.35 -9.70 -14.93
N PRO A 182 0.21 -10.36 -15.97
CA PRO A 182 1.65 -10.49 -16.09
C PRO A 182 2.23 -9.07 -16.13
N GLN A 183 3.08 -8.74 -15.16
CA GLN A 183 3.80 -7.47 -15.18
C GLN A 183 4.65 -7.46 -16.45
N ALA A 184 4.28 -6.65 -17.44
CA ALA A 184 5.08 -6.44 -18.63
C ALA A 184 6.41 -5.82 -18.16
N ALA A 185 7.48 -6.60 -18.27
CA ALA A 185 8.84 -6.24 -17.91
C ALA A 185 9.44 -5.23 -18.88
#